data_AF-A0A4Y8MV72-F1
#
_entry.id   AF-A0A4Y8MV72-F1
#
_cell.length_a   1.000
_cell.length_b   1.000
_cell.length_c   1.000
_cell.angle_alpha   90.00
_cell.angle_beta   90.00
_cell.angle_gamma   90.00
#
_symmetry.space_group_name_H-M   'P 1'
#
loop_
_entity.id
_entity.type
_entity.pdbx_description
1 polymer ?
#
loop_
_entity_poly.entity_id
_entity_poly.type
_entity_poly.pdbx_seq_one_letter_code
_entity_poly.pdbx_strand_id
1 'polypeptide(L)'
;MRSRSISSAPAERLGRLPTELSSTIVAVKSASERGRAESIRDVVDAYRRLYGSVQRFVLMLTDDQLNFASVGTSGSHSLNQLLSILAERARAAGFARLRDLKAAIEEARCAEQLRDAIFSDTFSNDLAALRKVVAELEGLDAAFVGLCVGHVLETHARVASETNAVAGQRAATVRSPAGGTAPQRKARVAEPALAPSND
;
A
#
# COMPACT_ATOMS: atom_id res chain seq x y z
N MET A 1 85.25 -3.29 -61.72
CA MET A 1 86.07 -2.36 -60.91
C MET A 1 85.24 -1.87 -59.74
N ARG A 2 85.85 -1.80 -58.55
CA ARG A 2 85.27 -1.41 -57.25
C ARG A 2 85.09 0.11 -57.14
N SER A 3 84.25 0.51 -56.16
CA SER A 3 84.25 1.79 -55.39
C SER A 3 83.48 2.97 -56.04
N ARG A 4 82.63 3.76 -55.36
CA ARG A 4 82.46 4.10 -53.92
C ARG A 4 81.04 4.69 -53.64
N SER A 5 80.55 4.51 -52.40
CA SER A 5 79.45 5.25 -51.73
C SER A 5 79.77 6.77 -51.61
N ILE A 6 78.89 7.74 -51.29
CA ILE A 6 77.92 7.93 -50.18
C ILE A 6 77.22 9.31 -50.42
N SER A 7 75.93 9.48 -50.07
CA SER A 7 75.33 10.71 -49.47
C SER A 7 73.83 10.46 -49.22
N SER A 8 73.42 10.10 -48.00
CA SER A 8 72.84 10.99 -46.98
C SER A 8 71.46 11.57 -47.32
N ALA A 9 70.39 10.97 -46.78
CA ALA A 9 69.35 11.67 -46.01
C ALA A 9 68.34 10.66 -45.41
N PRO A 10 68.01 10.77 -44.11
CA PRO A 10 66.94 10.02 -43.48
C PRO A 10 65.59 10.66 -43.81
N ALA A 11 64.65 9.85 -44.32
CA ALA A 11 63.26 10.28 -44.49
C ALA A 11 62.70 10.74 -43.14
N GLU A 12 62.20 11.97 -43.17
CA GLU A 12 61.84 12.75 -42.00
C GLU A 12 60.78 12.09 -41.12
N ARG A 13 60.96 12.41 -39.85
CA ARG A 13 60.13 12.09 -38.70
C ARG A 13 58.69 12.57 -38.95
N LEU A 14 57.75 11.70 -38.59
CA LEU A 14 56.58 12.00 -37.75
C LEU A 14 56.21 13.49 -37.69
N GLY A 15 55.44 13.95 -38.67
CA GLY A 15 55.06 15.35 -38.79
C GLY A 15 53.64 15.51 -39.30
N ARG A 16 52.67 14.79 -38.73
CA ARG A 16 51.26 15.13 -38.85
C ARG A 16 50.48 14.61 -37.66
N LEU A 17 50.57 15.35 -36.55
CA LEU A 17 49.59 15.21 -35.48
C LEU A 17 48.23 15.66 -36.03
N PRO A 18 47.16 14.84 -35.87
CA PRO A 18 45.82 15.30 -36.14
C PRO A 18 45.52 16.51 -35.26
N THR A 19 44.98 17.54 -35.91
CA THR A 19 44.30 18.71 -35.37
C THR A 19 43.95 18.55 -33.89
N GLU A 20 44.55 19.41 -33.07
CA GLU A 20 44.24 19.55 -31.65
C GLU A 20 42.72 19.55 -31.46
N LEU A 21 42.21 18.45 -30.88
CA LEU A 21 40.85 18.40 -30.39
C LEU A 21 40.79 19.37 -29.22
N SER A 22 40.46 20.62 -29.55
CA SER A 22 40.13 21.67 -28.59
C SER A 22 38.99 21.16 -27.71
N SER A 23 39.38 20.55 -26.60
CA SER A 23 38.50 19.87 -25.68
C SER A 23 38.08 20.91 -24.66
N THR A 24 36.97 21.57 -24.92
CA THR A 24 36.32 22.44 -23.94
C THR A 24 35.81 21.58 -22.79
N ILE A 25 36.56 21.51 -21.70
CA ILE A 25 36.09 20.96 -20.43
C ILE A 25 35.11 21.97 -19.85
N VAL A 26 33.81 21.77 -20.13
CA VAL A 26 32.75 22.52 -19.46
C VAL A 26 32.65 22.00 -18.04
N ALA A 27 32.79 22.89 -17.05
CA ALA A 27 32.51 22.53 -15.67
C ALA A 27 31.05 22.05 -15.55
N VAL A 28 30.87 20.78 -15.23
CA VAL A 28 29.54 20.18 -15.01
C VAL A 28 28.89 20.89 -13.82
N LYS A 29 27.61 21.25 -13.99
CA LYS A 29 26.75 22.00 -13.07
C LYS A 29 26.44 21.17 -11.80
N SER A 30 27.48 20.88 -11.03
CA SER A 30 27.51 19.86 -9.97
C SER A 30 26.56 20.12 -8.79
N ALA A 31 26.29 21.39 -8.45
CA ALA A 31 25.38 21.73 -7.36
C ALA A 31 23.89 21.53 -7.73
N SER A 32 23.50 21.88 -8.96
CA SER A 32 22.13 21.73 -9.45
C SER A 32 21.76 20.27 -9.71
N GLU A 33 22.73 19.47 -10.17
CA GLU A 33 22.55 18.04 -10.44
C GLU A 33 22.44 17.20 -9.16
N ARG A 34 23.12 17.60 -8.08
CA ARG A 34 23.00 16.93 -6.77
C ARG A 34 21.58 17.00 -6.22
N GLY A 35 20.97 18.19 -6.21
CA GLY A 35 19.59 18.36 -5.74
C GLY A 35 18.57 17.60 -6.60
N ARG A 36 18.81 17.52 -7.91
CA ARG A 36 18.00 16.69 -8.82
C ARG A 36 18.12 15.20 -8.50
N ALA A 37 19.35 14.71 -8.32
CA ALA A 37 19.58 13.31 -7.98
C ALA A 37 18.97 12.93 -6.62
N GLU A 38 18.94 13.84 -5.66
CA GLU A 38 18.24 13.69 -4.38
C GLU A 38 16.72 13.59 -4.60
N SER A 39 16.12 14.55 -5.31
CA SER A 39 14.67 14.52 -5.57
C SER A 39 14.21 13.29 -6.34
N ILE A 40 15.01 12.81 -7.31
CA ILE A 40 14.72 11.55 -8.01
C ILE A 40 14.78 10.36 -7.05
N ARG A 41 15.76 10.31 -6.16
CA ARG A 41 15.83 9.25 -5.13
C ARG A 41 14.62 9.26 -4.23
N ASP A 42 14.15 10.44 -3.82
CA ASP A 42 12.97 10.59 -2.96
C ASP A 42 11.70 10.09 -3.66
N VAL A 43 11.51 10.41 -4.95
CA VAL A 43 10.39 9.89 -5.75
C VAL A 43 10.43 8.35 -5.83
N VAL A 44 11.61 7.78 -6.08
CA VAL A 44 11.77 6.33 -6.13
C VAL A 44 11.49 5.71 -4.77
N ASP A 45 11.99 6.27 -3.68
CA ASP A 45 11.75 5.76 -2.32
C ASP A 45 10.26 5.81 -1.95
N ALA A 46 9.59 6.95 -2.20
CA ALA A 46 8.15 7.10 -1.97
C ALA A 46 7.34 6.07 -2.78
N TYR A 47 7.68 5.85 -4.05
CA TYR A 47 7.06 4.81 -4.86
C TYR A 47 7.30 3.40 -4.30
N ARG A 48 8.53 3.09 -3.84
CA ARG A 48 8.84 1.80 -3.23
C ARG A 48 8.06 1.57 -1.94
N ARG A 49 7.87 2.61 -1.12
CA ARG A 49 7.05 2.55 0.10
C ARG A 49 5.59 2.27 -0.22
N LEU A 50 5.01 3.04 -1.15
CA LEU A 50 3.64 2.84 -1.63
C LEU A 50 3.44 1.41 -2.14
N TYR A 51 4.34 0.92 -3.00
CA TYR A 51 4.30 -0.47 -3.49
C TYR A 51 4.30 -1.47 -2.35
N GLY A 52 5.22 -1.31 -1.38
CA GLY A 52 5.32 -2.19 -0.22
C GLY A 52 4.06 -2.16 0.66
N SER A 53 3.41 -1.01 0.81
CA SER A 53 2.15 -0.87 1.53
C SER A 53 1.02 -1.62 0.84
N VAL A 54 0.84 -1.42 -0.47
CA VAL A 54 -0.14 -2.14 -1.28
C VAL A 54 0.12 -3.64 -1.25
N GLN A 55 1.38 -4.08 -1.39
CA GLN A 55 1.76 -5.50 -1.32
C GLN A 55 1.36 -6.11 0.03
N ARG A 56 1.70 -5.47 1.16
CA ARG A 56 1.32 -5.95 2.50
C ARG A 56 -0.19 -5.98 2.68
N PHE A 57 -0.91 -5.02 2.12
CA PHE A 57 -2.37 -5.01 2.16
C PHE A 57 -2.95 -6.23 1.42
N VAL A 58 -2.47 -6.53 0.22
CA VAL A 58 -2.92 -7.72 -0.52
C VAL A 58 -2.59 -9.00 0.25
N LEU A 59 -1.39 -9.11 0.82
CA LEU A 59 -0.99 -10.25 1.64
C LEU A 59 -1.91 -10.43 2.85
N MET A 60 -2.23 -9.35 3.56
CA MET A 60 -3.18 -9.37 4.68
C MET A 60 -4.57 -9.87 4.26
N LEU A 61 -5.07 -9.45 3.09
CA LEU A 61 -6.38 -9.91 2.59
C LEU A 61 -6.37 -11.34 2.04
N THR A 62 -5.20 -11.95 1.87
CA THR A 62 -5.03 -13.29 1.31
C THR A 62 -4.45 -14.27 2.30
N ASP A 63 -4.30 -13.90 3.57
CA ASP A 63 -3.64 -14.70 4.61
C ASP A 63 -2.27 -15.25 4.14
N ASP A 64 -1.47 -14.38 3.53
CA ASP A 64 -0.13 -14.69 2.98
C ASP A 64 -0.10 -15.81 1.91
N GLN A 65 -1.24 -16.14 1.27
CA GLN A 65 -1.29 -17.17 0.24
C GLN A 65 -0.59 -16.78 -1.07
N LEU A 66 -0.36 -15.49 -1.30
CA LEU A 66 0.29 -14.98 -2.52
C LEU A 66 1.76 -14.68 -2.25
N ASN A 67 2.65 -15.13 -3.14
CA ASN A 67 4.07 -14.81 -3.07
C ASN A 67 4.38 -13.66 -4.02
N PHE A 68 4.64 -12.47 -3.46
CA PHE A 68 5.05 -11.30 -4.22
C PHE A 68 6.54 -11.05 -4.04
N ALA A 69 7.26 -10.95 -5.15
CA ALA A 69 8.65 -10.50 -5.13
C ALA A 69 8.70 -8.98 -4.80
N SER A 70 9.77 -8.55 -4.13
CA SER A 70 9.97 -7.13 -3.81
C SER A 70 10.00 -6.27 -5.09
N VAL A 71 9.52 -5.03 -5.00
CA VAL A 71 9.58 -4.07 -6.11
C VAL A 71 11.00 -3.95 -6.68
N GLY A 72 11.12 -3.94 -8.01
CA GLY A 72 12.40 -3.83 -8.71
C GLY A 72 13.20 -5.13 -8.82
N THR A 73 12.66 -6.26 -8.35
CA THR A 73 13.23 -7.59 -8.59
C THR A 73 12.62 -8.23 -9.83
N SER A 74 13.39 -9.10 -10.51
CA SER A 74 12.89 -9.83 -11.68
C SER A 74 11.71 -10.71 -11.26
N GLY A 75 10.54 -10.50 -11.87
CA GLY A 75 9.29 -11.16 -11.49
C GLY A 75 8.40 -10.38 -10.50
N SER A 76 8.76 -9.14 -10.13
CA SER A 76 7.85 -8.27 -9.38
C SER A 76 6.64 -7.89 -10.23
N HIS A 77 5.44 -7.93 -9.66
CA HIS A 77 4.25 -7.41 -10.30
C HIS A 77 4.36 -5.89 -10.50
N SER A 78 3.72 -5.33 -11.52
CA SER A 78 3.57 -3.88 -11.59
C SER A 78 2.64 -3.39 -10.48
N LEU A 79 2.77 -2.11 -10.10
CA LEU A 79 1.86 -1.52 -9.11
C LEU A 79 0.40 -1.61 -9.60
N ASN A 80 0.13 -1.29 -10.86
CA ASN A 80 -1.17 -1.51 -11.50
C ASN A 80 -1.72 -2.95 -11.35
N GLN A 81 -0.87 -3.98 -11.48
CA GLN A 81 -1.29 -5.38 -11.25
C GLN A 81 -1.65 -5.60 -9.78
N LEU A 82 -0.82 -5.13 -8.84
CA LEU A 82 -1.11 -5.23 -7.41
C LEU A 82 -2.40 -4.52 -7.02
N LEU A 83 -2.65 -3.31 -7.55
CA LEU A 83 -3.87 -2.55 -7.31
C LEU A 83 -5.11 -3.29 -7.84
N SER A 84 -4.97 -3.98 -8.98
CA SER A 84 -6.06 -4.80 -9.54
C SER A 84 -6.35 -6.02 -8.66
N ILE A 85 -5.30 -6.70 -8.18
CA ILE A 85 -5.45 -7.80 -7.22
C ILE A 85 -6.09 -7.29 -5.92
N LEU A 86 -5.65 -6.14 -5.40
CA LEU A 86 -6.20 -5.52 -4.20
C LEU A 86 -7.70 -5.24 -4.35
N ALA A 87 -8.13 -4.68 -5.49
CA ALA A 87 -9.54 -4.43 -5.76
C ALA A 87 -10.40 -5.71 -5.78
N GLU A 88 -9.86 -6.78 -6.37
CA GLU A 88 -10.50 -8.11 -6.43
C GLU A 88 -10.63 -8.70 -5.01
N ARG A 89 -9.52 -8.75 -4.27
CA ARG A 89 -9.46 -9.35 -2.93
C ARG A 89 -10.27 -8.57 -1.91
N ALA A 90 -10.22 -7.24 -1.93
CA ALA A 90 -11.03 -6.41 -1.04
C ALA A 90 -12.53 -6.60 -1.29
N ARG A 91 -12.94 -6.80 -2.54
CA ARG A 91 -14.33 -7.13 -2.87
C ARG A 91 -14.72 -8.51 -2.31
N ALA A 92 -13.87 -9.52 -2.52
CA ALA A 92 -14.10 -10.88 -2.02
C ALA A 92 -14.15 -10.94 -0.49
N ALA A 93 -13.32 -10.16 0.20
CA ALA A 93 -13.25 -10.08 1.66
C ALA A 93 -14.38 -9.23 2.29
N GLY A 94 -15.26 -8.61 1.49
CA GLY A 94 -16.33 -7.76 2.01
C GLY A 94 -15.82 -6.51 2.72
N PHE A 95 -14.75 -5.91 2.20
CA PHE A 95 -14.11 -4.73 2.77
C PHE A 95 -15.11 -3.58 3.00
N ALA A 96 -15.26 -3.12 4.25
CA ALA A 96 -16.34 -2.21 4.63
C ALA A 96 -16.25 -0.86 3.92
N ARG A 97 -15.04 -0.30 3.78
CA ARG A 97 -14.78 0.99 3.14
C ARG A 97 -14.38 0.85 1.68
N LEU A 98 -15.05 -0.05 0.94
CA LEU A 98 -14.68 -0.40 -0.44
C LEU A 98 -14.72 0.80 -1.40
N ARG A 99 -15.60 1.78 -1.16
CA ARG A 99 -15.66 3.00 -1.98
C ARG A 99 -14.39 3.83 -1.84
N ASP A 100 -13.96 4.09 -0.61
CA ASP A 100 -12.75 4.85 -0.31
C ASP A 100 -11.51 4.14 -0.87
N LEU A 101 -11.46 2.81 -0.72
CA LEU A 101 -10.37 2.01 -1.28
C LEU A 101 -10.31 2.11 -2.81
N LYS A 102 -11.45 2.07 -3.49
CA LYS A 102 -11.49 2.24 -4.96
C LYS A 102 -11.00 3.62 -5.39
N ALA A 103 -11.38 4.67 -4.67
CA ALA A 103 -10.88 6.03 -4.95
C ALA A 103 -9.35 6.09 -4.80
N ALA A 104 -8.81 5.58 -3.69
CA ALA A 104 -7.36 5.51 -3.48
C ALA A 104 -6.63 4.69 -4.55
N ILE A 105 -7.25 3.61 -5.04
CA ILE A 105 -6.71 2.80 -6.14
C ILE A 105 -6.63 3.61 -7.44
N GLU A 106 -7.68 4.34 -7.82
CA GLU A 106 -7.64 5.14 -9.05
C GLU A 106 -6.62 6.29 -8.93
N GLU A 107 -6.55 6.95 -7.78
CA GLU A 107 -5.53 7.99 -7.53
C GLU A 107 -4.10 7.42 -7.61
N ALA A 108 -3.88 6.21 -7.10
CA ALA A 108 -2.59 5.53 -7.21
C ALA A 108 -2.21 5.16 -8.65
N ARG A 109 -3.18 4.79 -9.50
CA ARG A 109 -2.94 4.58 -10.94
C ARG A 109 -2.52 5.88 -11.63
N CYS A 110 -3.16 6.99 -11.31
CA CYS A 110 -2.76 8.30 -11.81
C CYS A 110 -1.34 8.69 -11.35
N ALA A 111 -0.99 8.42 -10.08
CA ALA A 111 0.34 8.69 -9.56
C ALA A 111 1.45 7.84 -10.23
N GLU A 112 1.15 6.58 -10.60
CA GLU A 112 2.09 5.74 -11.37
C GLU A 112 2.38 6.33 -12.75
N GLN A 113 1.36 6.83 -13.46
CA GLN A 113 1.54 7.52 -14.74
C GLN A 113 2.38 8.79 -14.59
N LEU A 114 2.18 9.52 -13.49
CA LEU A 114 2.91 10.75 -13.20
C LEU A 114 4.39 10.47 -12.89
N ARG A 115 4.69 9.38 -12.17
CA ARG A 115 6.06 8.88 -11.99
C ARG A 115 6.72 8.64 -13.35
N ASP A 116 6.07 7.89 -14.23
CA ASP A 116 6.66 7.53 -15.52
C ASP A 116 6.89 8.78 -16.40
N ALA A 117 5.98 9.75 -16.36
CA ALA A 117 6.13 11.03 -17.07
C ALA A 117 7.31 11.87 -16.54
N ILE A 118 7.60 11.82 -15.24
CA ILE A 118 8.71 12.56 -14.61
C ILE A 118 10.08 12.06 -15.04
N PHE A 119 10.20 10.78 -15.37
CA PHE A 119 11.44 10.21 -15.88
C PHE A 119 11.68 10.55 -17.37
N SER A 120 10.78 11.29 -18.01
CA SER A 120 11.03 11.88 -19.33
C SER A 120 11.96 13.11 -19.23
N ASP A 121 12.75 13.35 -20.28
CA ASP A 121 13.74 14.45 -20.34
C ASP A 121 13.12 15.83 -20.10
N THR A 122 11.84 16.01 -20.44
CA THR A 122 11.11 17.28 -20.32
C THR A 122 10.83 17.67 -18.86
N PHE A 123 10.50 16.71 -17.99
CA PHE A 123 10.06 16.98 -16.62
C PHE A 123 11.11 16.70 -15.56
N SER A 124 12.17 15.96 -15.90
CA SER A 124 13.21 15.59 -14.92
C SER A 124 14.01 16.78 -14.36
N ASN A 125 13.83 17.98 -14.91
CA ASN A 125 14.52 19.21 -14.50
C ASN A 125 13.69 20.11 -13.55
N ASP A 126 12.41 19.80 -13.33
CA ASP A 126 11.54 20.58 -12.44
C ASP A 126 11.51 19.99 -11.01
N LEU A 127 12.32 20.56 -10.11
CA LEU A 127 12.38 20.14 -8.72
C LEU A 127 11.08 20.39 -7.93
N ALA A 128 10.27 21.37 -8.32
CA ALA A 128 8.98 21.62 -7.67
C ALA A 128 7.97 20.55 -8.04
N ALA A 129 7.93 20.15 -9.32
CA ALA A 129 7.13 19.03 -9.78
C ALA A 129 7.56 17.72 -9.07
N LEU A 130 8.87 17.44 -8.97
CA LEU A 130 9.38 16.26 -8.26
C LEU A 130 8.89 16.20 -6.81
N ARG A 131 9.03 17.30 -6.06
CA ARG A 131 8.57 17.36 -4.66
C ARG A 131 7.06 17.19 -4.52
N LYS A 132 6.27 17.72 -5.46
CA LYS A 132 4.82 17.53 -5.47
C LYS A 132 4.47 16.04 -5.60
N VAL A 133 5.18 15.32 -6.47
CA VAL A 133 4.94 13.88 -6.67
C VAL A 133 5.35 13.05 -5.48
N VAL A 134 6.46 13.39 -4.82
CA VAL A 134 6.81 12.76 -3.53
C VAL A 134 5.65 12.90 -2.54
N ALA A 135 5.13 14.12 -2.36
CA ALA A 135 4.02 14.37 -1.43
C ALA A 135 2.72 13.61 -1.81
N GLU A 136 2.41 13.51 -3.10
CA GLU A 136 1.26 12.72 -3.59
C GLU A 136 1.45 11.22 -3.32
N LEU A 137 2.64 10.66 -3.59
CA LEU A 137 2.96 9.26 -3.34
C LEU A 137 2.93 8.94 -1.83
N GLU A 138 3.47 9.81 -0.99
CA GLU A 138 3.44 9.66 0.47
C GLU A 138 2.02 9.78 1.03
N GLY A 139 1.21 10.71 0.50
CA GLY A 139 -0.20 10.85 0.86
C GLY A 139 -1.00 9.59 0.53
N LEU A 140 -0.75 8.99 -0.64
CA LEU A 140 -1.37 7.72 -1.04
C LEU A 140 -0.90 6.55 -0.17
N ASP A 141 0.39 6.47 0.14
CA ASP A 141 0.93 5.45 1.05
C ASP A 141 0.22 5.50 2.41
N ALA A 142 0.12 6.70 2.98
CA ALA A 142 -0.60 6.93 4.24
C ALA A 142 -2.09 6.56 4.13
N ALA A 143 -2.75 6.84 2.99
CA ALA A 143 -4.14 6.47 2.75
C ALA A 143 -4.33 4.94 2.73
N PHE A 144 -3.47 4.20 2.02
CA PHE A 144 -3.52 2.73 2.01
C PHE A 144 -3.25 2.13 3.39
N VAL A 145 -2.26 2.64 4.12
CA VAL A 145 -1.98 2.21 5.50
C VAL A 145 -3.20 2.46 6.39
N GLY A 146 -3.80 3.66 6.32
CA GLY A 146 -4.97 4.02 7.11
C GLY A 146 -6.19 3.14 6.81
N LEU A 147 -6.45 2.84 5.54
CA LEU A 147 -7.53 1.94 5.12
C LEU A 147 -7.28 0.50 5.59
N CYS A 148 -6.04 0.01 5.47
CA CYS A 148 -5.64 -1.32 5.92
C CYS A 148 -5.84 -1.47 7.43
N VAL A 149 -5.30 -0.55 8.23
CA VAL A 149 -5.45 -0.55 9.69
C VAL A 149 -6.91 -0.42 10.09
N GLY A 150 -7.67 0.49 9.45
CA GLY A 150 -9.09 0.66 9.71
C GLY A 150 -9.88 -0.64 9.53
N HIS A 151 -9.60 -1.39 8.46
CA HIS A 151 -10.24 -2.67 8.22
C HIS A 151 -9.91 -3.74 9.26
N VAL A 152 -8.64 -3.83 9.67
CA VAL A 152 -8.22 -4.76 10.72
C VAL A 152 -8.96 -4.45 12.03
N LEU A 153 -9.02 -3.18 12.43
CA LEU A 153 -9.72 -2.76 13.64
C LEU A 153 -11.22 -3.03 13.57
N GLU A 154 -11.88 -2.74 12.46
CA GLU A 154 -13.30 -3.04 12.24
C GLU A 154 -13.58 -4.55 12.30
N THR A 155 -12.69 -5.36 11.73
CA THR A 155 -12.81 -6.83 11.75
C THR A 155 -12.69 -7.36 13.17
N HIS A 156 -11.69 -6.89 13.95
CA HIS A 156 -11.55 -7.27 15.35
C HIS A 156 -12.74 -6.82 16.21
N ALA A 157 -13.29 -5.63 15.97
CA ALA A 157 -14.46 -5.14 16.68
C ALA A 157 -15.70 -6.02 16.43
N ARG A 158 -15.90 -6.50 15.19
CA ARG A 158 -16.99 -7.42 14.84
C ARG A 158 -16.83 -8.78 15.54
N VAL A 159 -15.63 -9.37 15.50
CA VAL A 159 -15.33 -10.64 16.17
C VAL A 159 -15.49 -10.52 17.70
N ALA A 160 -15.06 -9.41 18.30
CA ALA A 160 -15.25 -9.14 19.72
C ALA A 160 -16.74 -9.00 20.10
N SER A 161 -17.55 -8.39 19.23
CA SER A 161 -19.01 -8.30 19.45
C SER A 161 -19.69 -9.66 19.36
N GLU A 162 -19.31 -10.49 18.38
CA GLU A 162 -19.89 -11.83 18.18
C GLU A 162 -19.55 -12.78 19.34
N THR A 163 -18.30 -12.77 19.81
CA THR A 163 -17.86 -13.58 20.96
C THR A 163 -18.59 -13.19 22.25
N ASN A 164 -18.79 -11.89 22.50
CA ASN A 164 -19.56 -11.41 23.64
C ASN A 164 -21.05 -11.79 23.56
N ALA A 165 -21.64 -11.76 22.37
CA ALA A 165 -23.03 -12.20 22.17
C ALA A 165 -23.22 -13.70 22.46
N VAL A 166 -22.28 -14.55 22.02
CA VAL A 166 -22.30 -16.00 22.29
C VAL A 166 -22.10 -16.28 23.79
N ALA A 167 -21.21 -15.55 24.46
CA ALA A 167 -21.03 -15.66 25.91
C ALA A 167 -22.29 -15.23 26.69
N GLY A 168 -22.94 -14.13 26.26
CA GLY A 168 -24.20 -13.67 26.83
C GLY A 168 -25.36 -14.66 26.64
N GLN A 169 -25.47 -15.29 25.46
CA GLN A 169 -26.47 -16.33 25.20
C GLN A 169 -26.24 -17.59 26.03
N ARG A 170 -24.98 -18.04 26.19
CA ARG A 170 -24.64 -19.18 27.06
C ARG A 170 -24.95 -18.89 28.52
N ALA A 171 -24.68 -17.68 29.00
CA ALA A 171 -25.04 -17.26 30.36
C ALA A 171 -26.57 -17.21 30.56
N ALA A 172 -27.33 -16.80 29.53
CA ALA A 172 -28.79 -16.79 29.57
C ALA A 172 -29.41 -18.20 29.53
N THR A 173 -28.82 -19.14 28.76
CA THR A 173 -29.28 -20.54 28.73
C THR A 173 -28.97 -21.30 30.00
N VAL A 174 -27.83 -21.03 30.66
CA VAL A 174 -27.50 -21.62 31.97
C VAL A 174 -28.36 -21.04 33.11
N ARG A 175 -28.90 -19.82 32.94
CA ARG A 175 -29.78 -19.15 33.92
C ARG A 175 -31.28 -19.42 33.73
N SER A 176 -31.69 -20.26 32.79
CA SER A 176 -33.08 -20.75 32.72
C SER A 176 -33.24 -22.05 33.51
N PRO A 177 -33.75 -22.02 34.76
CA PRO A 177 -34.18 -23.23 35.44
C PRO A 177 -35.54 -23.65 34.86
N ALA A 178 -35.54 -24.68 34.02
CA ALA A 178 -36.74 -25.48 33.81
C ALA A 178 -36.82 -26.51 34.95
N GLY A 179 -37.83 -26.39 35.83
CA GLY A 179 -38.16 -27.45 36.78
C GLY A 179 -38.58 -26.96 38.16
N GLY A 180 -39.72 -26.26 38.24
CA GLY A 180 -40.36 -25.91 39.50
C GLY A 180 -41.88 -25.97 39.36
N THR A 181 -42.40 -27.18 39.16
CA THR A 181 -43.83 -27.48 39.35
C THR A 181 -44.22 -27.15 40.80
N ALA A 182 -44.89 -26.02 41.01
CA ALA A 182 -45.60 -25.72 42.24
C ALA A 182 -47.11 -25.96 42.02
N PRO A 183 -47.80 -26.64 42.95
CA PRO A 183 -49.15 -27.15 42.74
C PRO A 183 -50.22 -26.05 42.82
N GLN A 184 -51.22 -26.17 41.95
CA GLN A 184 -52.49 -25.45 42.03
C GLN A 184 -53.13 -25.61 43.42
N ARG A 185 -53.25 -24.52 44.17
CA ARG A 185 -54.22 -24.43 45.28
C ARG A 185 -55.61 -24.24 44.69
N LYS A 186 -56.36 -25.34 44.53
CA LYS A 186 -57.82 -25.32 44.39
C LYS A 186 -58.41 -24.87 45.73
N ALA A 187 -58.92 -23.64 45.80
CA ALA A 187 -59.81 -23.22 46.87
C ALA A 187 -61.17 -23.87 46.64
N ARG A 188 -61.48 -24.88 47.45
CA ARG A 188 -62.77 -25.56 47.47
C ARG A 188 -63.74 -24.73 48.32
N VAL A 189 -64.85 -24.38 47.68
CA VAL A 189 -66.07 -23.84 48.25
C VAL A 189 -66.52 -24.67 49.46
N ALA A 190 -66.84 -23.98 50.56
CA ALA A 190 -67.76 -24.43 51.60
C ALA A 190 -68.45 -23.20 52.21
N GLU A 191 -69.64 -22.89 51.69
CA GLU A 191 -70.74 -22.33 52.50
C GLU A 191 -71.30 -23.47 53.38
N PRO A 192 -71.92 -23.21 54.56
CA PRO A 192 -73.18 -22.47 54.62
C PRO A 192 -73.41 -21.54 55.85
N ALA A 193 -74.25 -20.53 55.59
CA ALA A 193 -75.34 -19.97 56.43
C ALA A 193 -75.18 -19.78 57.96
N LEU A 194 -75.33 -18.52 58.40
CA LEU A 194 -76.36 -18.09 59.37
C LEU A 194 -76.42 -16.54 59.44
N ALA A 195 -77.58 -15.98 59.07
CA ALA A 195 -77.99 -14.58 59.26
C ALA A 195 -78.42 -14.33 60.74
N PRO A 196 -79.07 -13.21 61.16
CA PRO A 196 -79.32 -11.88 60.55
C PRO A 196 -79.06 -10.68 61.53
N SER A 197 -79.30 -9.43 61.07
CA SER A 197 -79.77 -8.21 61.80
C SER A 197 -79.13 -6.95 61.18
N ASN A 198 -79.86 -6.04 60.52
CA ASN A 198 -80.67 -4.91 61.07
C ASN A 198 -79.85 -4.10 62.10
N ASP A 199 -79.51 -2.83 61.92
CA ASP A 199 -80.19 -1.66 61.31
C ASP A 199 -79.27 -0.82 60.40
#